data_AF-A0A353DLD2-F1
#
_entry.id   AF-A0A353DLD2-F1
#
_cell.length_a   1.000
_cell.length_b   1.000
_cell.length_c   1.000
_cell.angle_alpha   90.00
_cell.angle_beta   90.00
_cell.angle_gamma   90.00
#
_symmetry.space_group_name_H-M   'P 1'
#
loop_
_entity.id
_entity.type
_entity.pdbx_description
1 polymer ?
#
loop_
_entity_poly.entity_id
_entity_poly.type
_entity_poly.pdbx_seq_one_letter_code
_entity_poly.pdbx_strand_id
1 'polypeptide(L)'
;MANIKSQIKRIEVGERNNAHHSARKSETRTQVKKAELAIAAKNKEAAAVEVNKAISLLDKLSQDGIISTNSANRKKAHLQGELAAL
;
A
#
# COMPACT_ATOMS: atom_id res chain seq x y z
N MET A 1 -14.09 11.34 -25.60
CA MET A 1 -15.04 12.38 -25.13
C MET A 1 -16.36 11.70 -24.86
N ALA A 2 -16.91 11.87 -23.66
CA ALA A 2 -18.23 11.34 -23.33
C ALA A 2 -19.30 12.33 -23.78
N ASN A 3 -20.29 11.87 -24.54
CA ASN A 3 -21.37 12.74 -25.04
C ASN A 3 -22.60 12.75 -24.13
N ILE A 4 -22.71 11.76 -23.24
CA ILE A 4 -23.82 11.63 -22.29
C ILE A 4 -23.42 12.28 -20.96
N LYS A 5 -24.28 13.12 -20.39
CA LYS A 5 -24.04 13.81 -19.10
C LYS A 5 -23.60 12.87 -17.97
N SER A 6 -24.23 11.69 -17.87
CA SER A 6 -23.88 10.68 -16.88
C SER A 6 -22.46 10.14 -17.08
N GLN A 7 -22.01 10.00 -18.32
CA GLN A 7 -20.66 9.54 -18.64
C GLN A 7 -19.61 10.61 -18.36
N ILE A 8 -19.88 11.89 -18.67
CA ILE A 8 -18.99 13.01 -18.30
C ILE A 8 -18.76 13.02 -16.79
N LYS A 9 -19.84 12.90 -16.00
CA LYS A 9 -19.74 12.76 -14.54
C LYS A 9 -18.94 11.55 -14.09
N ARG A 10 -19.07 10.40 -14.78
CA ARG A 10 -18.28 9.19 -14.45
C ARG A 10 -16.79 9.39 -14.70
N ILE A 11 -16.41 10.13 -15.75
CA ILE A 11 -15.01 10.48 -16.04
C ILE A 11 -14.44 11.33 -14.90
N GLU A 12 -15.12 12.42 -14.52
CA GLU A 12 -14.67 13.31 -13.44
C GLU A 12 -14.50 12.58 -12.09
N VAL A 13 -15.45 11.71 -11.75
CA VAL A 13 -15.37 10.88 -10.53
C VAL A 13 -14.23 9.86 -10.62
N GLY A 14 -14.03 9.27 -11.80
CA GLY A 14 -12.94 8.33 -12.06
C GLY A 14 -11.57 8.97 -11.87
N GLU A 15 -11.36 10.16 -12.43
CA GLU A 15 -10.11 10.93 -12.31
C GLU A 15 -9.80 11.28 -10.85
N ARG A 16 -10.80 11.80 -10.12
CA ARG A 16 -10.66 12.14 -8.69
C ARG A 16 -10.26 10.92 -7.86
N ASN A 17 -10.96 9.81 -8.04
CA ASN A 17 -10.68 8.58 -7.30
C ASN A 17 -9.32 7.99 -7.69
N ASN A 18 -8.96 8.05 -8.97
CA ASN A 18 -7.66 7.58 -9.44
C ASN A 18 -6.50 8.37 -8.83
N ALA A 19 -6.61 9.70 -8.75
CA ALA A 19 -5.60 10.55 -8.11
C ALA A 19 -5.44 10.24 -6.62
N HIS A 20 -6.56 10.03 -5.91
CA HIS A 20 -6.52 9.65 -4.49
C HIS A 20 -5.92 8.25 -4.28
N HIS A 21 -6.30 7.27 -5.10
CA HIS A 21 -5.79 5.91 -5.01
C HIS A 21 -4.31 5.80 -5.38
N SER A 22 -3.86 6.56 -6.39
CA SER A 22 -2.45 6.56 -6.81
C SER A 22 -1.54 7.11 -5.71
N ALA A 23 -1.96 8.21 -5.05
CA ALA A 23 -1.24 8.80 -3.93
C ALA A 23 -1.09 7.81 -2.77
N ARG A 24 -2.19 7.20 -2.30
CA ARG A 24 -2.16 6.22 -1.20
C ARG A 24 -1.34 4.97 -1.56
N LYS A 25 -1.46 4.46 -2.79
CA LYS A 25 -0.64 3.33 -3.27
C LYS A 25 0.85 3.68 -3.28
N SER A 26 1.21 4.89 -3.69
CA SER A 26 2.60 5.37 -3.72
C SER A 26 3.20 5.47 -2.32
N GLU A 27 2.45 6.04 -1.37
CA GLU A 27 2.85 6.13 0.03
C GLU A 27 3.15 4.74 0.62
N THR A 28 2.23 3.79 0.46
CA THR A 28 2.44 2.44 1.00
C THR A 28 3.61 1.71 0.33
N ARG A 29 3.81 1.89 -0.99
CA ARG A 29 4.99 1.32 -1.68
C ARG A 29 6.30 1.88 -1.13
N THR A 30 6.33 3.18 -0.85
CA THR A 30 7.48 3.84 -0.23
C THR A 30 7.76 3.28 1.15
N GLN A 31 6.71 3.08 1.97
CA GLN A 31 6.87 2.52 3.31
C GLN A 31 7.35 1.06 3.30
N VAL A 32 6.83 0.23 2.39
CA VAL A 32 7.31 -1.15 2.20
C VAL A 32 8.80 -1.15 1.84
N LYS A 33 9.23 -0.28 0.91
CA LYS A 33 10.65 -0.17 0.55
C LYS A 33 11.53 0.27 1.72
N LYS A 34 11.04 1.16 2.59
CA LYS A 34 11.77 1.54 3.82
C LYS A 34 11.93 0.36 4.78
N ALA A 35 10.90 -0.46 4.92
CA ALA A 35 10.97 -1.67 5.74
C ALA A 35 12.00 -2.67 5.19
N GLU A 36 11.98 -2.92 3.87
CA GLU A 36 12.97 -3.79 3.19
C GLU A 36 14.41 -3.28 3.38
N LEU A 37 14.63 -1.97 3.25
CA LEU A 37 15.95 -1.35 3.49
C LEU A 37 16.40 -1.48 4.96
N ALA A 38 15.49 -1.33 5.91
CA ALA A 38 15.80 -1.50 7.34
C ALA A 38 16.16 -2.95 7.68
N ILE A 39 15.49 -3.92 7.05
CA ILE A 39 15.82 -5.35 7.16
C ILE A 39 17.21 -5.60 6.57
N ALA A 40 17.50 -5.07 5.38
CA ALA A 40 18.82 -5.21 4.74
C ALA A 40 19.97 -4.62 5.58
N ALA A 41 19.70 -3.57 6.36
CA ALA A 41 20.66 -2.97 7.28
C ALA A 41 20.93 -3.81 8.56
N LYS A 42 20.27 -4.96 8.74
CA LYS A 42 20.43 -5.91 9.87
C LYS A 42 20.17 -5.33 11.26
N ASN A 43 19.42 -4.24 11.36
CA ASN A 43 18.99 -3.69 12.64
C ASN A 43 17.58 -4.18 12.99
N LYS A 44 17.47 -5.18 13.88
CA LYS A 44 16.20 -5.84 14.22
C LYS A 44 15.15 -4.90 14.81
N GLU A 45 15.56 -3.97 15.68
CA GLU A 45 14.62 -3.06 16.35
C GLU A 45 14.06 -2.03 15.37
N ALA A 46 14.93 -1.42 14.56
CA ALA A 46 14.51 -0.45 13.55
C ALA A 46 13.66 -1.12 12.45
N ALA A 47 14.02 -2.33 12.03
CA ALA A 47 13.25 -3.10 11.05
C ALA A 47 11.84 -3.43 11.56
N ALA A 48 11.70 -3.87 12.81
CA ALA A 48 10.39 -4.18 13.40
C ALA A 48 9.45 -2.96 13.40
N VAL A 49 9.95 -1.78 13.72
CA VAL A 49 9.17 -0.54 13.73
C VAL A 49 8.69 -0.19 12.32
N GLU A 50 9.57 -0.23 11.33
CA GLU A 50 9.22 0.13 9.95
C GLU A 50 8.31 -0.91 9.28
N VAL A 51 8.48 -2.20 9.59
CA VAL A 51 7.59 -3.29 9.16
C VAL A 51 6.19 -3.12 9.74
N ASN A 52 6.07 -2.79 11.04
CA ASN A 52 4.75 -2.57 11.66
C ASN A 52 4.01 -1.39 11.02
N LYS A 53 4.72 -0.30 10.70
CA LYS A 53 4.15 0.83 9.94
C LYS A 53 3.68 0.40 8.55
N ALA A 54 4.48 -0.40 7.84
CA ALA A 54 4.12 -0.91 6.51
C ALA A 54 2.87 -1.81 6.56
N ILE A 55 2.78 -2.69 7.56
CA ILE A 55 1.63 -3.57 7.77
C ILE A 55 0.36 -2.75 8.02
N SER A 56 0.42 -1.75 8.91
CA SER A 56 -0.73 -0.89 9.22
C SER A 56 -1.26 -0.16 7.98
N LEU A 57 -0.38 0.36 7.12
CA LEU A 57 -0.78 1.01 5.87
C LEU A 57 -1.39 0.02 4.86
N LEU A 58 -0.85 -1.21 4.77
CA LEU A 58 -1.40 -2.25 3.89
C LEU A 58 -2.81 -2.66 4.33
N ASP A 59 -3.05 -2.80 5.62
CA ASP A 59 -4.37 -3.13 6.15
C ASP A 59 -5.37 -2.00 5.91
N LYS A 60 -4.94 -0.74 6.08
CA LYS A 60 -5.78 0.42 5.79
C LYS A 60 -6.17 0.49 4.30
N LEU A 61 -5.23 0.27 3.39
CA LEU A 61 -5.53 0.19 1.95
C LEU A 61 -6.52 -0.94 1.61
N SER A 62 -6.46 -2.05 2.34
CA SER A 62 -7.40 -3.17 2.15
C SER A 62 -8.79 -2.83 2.67
N GLN A 63 -8.89 -2.15 3.82
CA GLN A 63 -10.16 -1.68 4.38
C GLN A 63 -10.83 -0.64 3.49
N ASP A 64 -10.03 0.27 2.90
CA ASP A 64 -10.51 1.27 1.93
C ASP A 64 -10.92 0.65 0.58
N GLY A 65 -10.70 -0.65 0.35
CA GLY A 65 -11.00 -1.34 -0.91
C GLY A 65 -10.08 -0.99 -2.08
N ILE A 66 -8.94 -0.33 -1.81
CA ILE A 66 -7.98 0.11 -2.83
C ILE A 66 -7.11 -1.06 -3.33
N ILE A 67 -6.85 -2.03 -2.46
CA ILE A 67 -6.18 -3.30 -2.77
C ILE A 67 -7.04 -4.48 -2.28
N SER A 68 -6.89 -5.64 -2.89
CA SER A 68 -7.54 -6.85 -2.39
C SER A 68 -6.90 -7.33 -1.08
N THR A 69 -7.72 -7.97 -0.24
CA THR A 69 -7.29 -8.61 1.01
C THR A 69 -6.15 -9.60 0.78
N ASN A 70 -6.21 -10.39 -0.28
CA ASN A 70 -5.16 -11.33 -0.65
C ASN A 70 -3.84 -10.65 -1.02
N SER A 71 -3.91 -9.50 -1.69
CA SER A 71 -2.71 -8.72 -2.03
C SER A 71 -2.05 -8.13 -0.78
N ALA A 72 -2.86 -7.62 0.16
CA ALA A 72 -2.38 -7.15 1.45
C ALA A 72 -1.73 -8.30 2.25
N ASN A 73 -2.43 -9.44 2.39
CA ASN A 73 -1.96 -10.60 3.13
C ASN A 73 -0.65 -11.17 2.60
N ARG A 74 -0.49 -11.27 1.26
CA ARG A 74 0.77 -11.74 0.66
C ARG A 74 1.96 -10.83 1.02
N LYS A 75 1.76 -9.51 0.99
CA LYS A 75 2.80 -8.54 1.33
C LYS A 75 3.14 -8.55 2.82
N LYS A 76 2.15 -8.69 3.69
CA LYS A 76 2.36 -8.85 5.13
C LYS A 76 3.18 -10.11 5.43
N ALA A 77 2.79 -11.24 4.84
CA ALA A 77 3.49 -12.51 5.03
C ALA A 77 4.95 -12.43 4.55
N HIS A 78 5.21 -11.76 3.41
CA HIS A 78 6.56 -11.55 2.91
C HIS A 78 7.44 -10.76 3.89
N LEU A 79 6.98 -9.57 4.32
CA LEU A 79 7.74 -8.71 5.23
C LEU A 79 7.98 -9.39 6.59
N GLN A 80 7.00 -10.12 7.10
CA GLN A 80 7.14 -10.87 8.35
C GLN A 80 8.12 -12.04 8.20
N GLY A 81 8.09 -12.74 7.05
CA GLY A 81 9.04 -13.81 6.76
C GLY A 81 10.49 -13.30 6.68
N GLU A 82 10.70 -12.16 6.02
CA GLU A 82 12.02 -11.52 5.94
C GLU A 82 12.52 -11.03 7.31
N LEU A 83 11.62 -10.47 8.13
CA LEU A 83 11.98 -10.05 9.49
C LEU A 83 12.30 -11.26 10.39
N ALA A 84 11.60 -12.37 10.25
CA ALA A 84 11.84 -13.59 11.03
C ALA A 84 13.15 -14.30 10.63
N ALA A 85 13.57 -14.16 9.37
CA ALA A 85 14.83 -14.69 8.87
C ALA A 85 16.07 -13.86 9.28
N LEU A 86 15.85 -12.63 9.78
CA LEU A 86 16.89 -11.71 10.27
C LEU A 86 17.27 -12.01 11.72
#